data_AF-A0A0B6ZPC9-F1
#
_entry.id   AF-A0A0B6ZPC9-F1
#
_cell.length_a   1.000
_cell.length_b   1.000
_cell.length_c   1.000
_cell.angle_alpha   90.00
_cell.angle_beta   90.00
_cell.angle_gamma   90.00
#
_symmetry.space_group_name_H-M   'P 1'
#
loop_
_entity.id
_entity.type
_entity.pdbx_description
1 polymer ?
#
loop_
_entity_poly.entity_id
_entity_poly.type
_entity_poly.pdbx_seq_one_letter_code
_entity_poly.pdbx_strand_id
1 'polypeptide(L)'
;ENDVTKHMKEDITTPPTEGVYIYGLYLDGCGWDRRNARLIEPIPKVLFTPLPIVHVFASNLDKPRNPNMYECPVYKKQNRTDLTYIFSLLLKTNKSPDYWTLRGVALLCDIK
;
A
#
# COMPACT_ATOMS: atom_id res chain seq x y z
N GLU A 1 6.01 5.78 9.51
CA GLU A 1 4.77 4.97 9.63
C GLU A 1 3.82 5.42 8.52
N ASN A 2 2.77 4.67 8.24
CA ASN A 2 1.79 5.05 7.23
C ASN A 2 0.37 4.64 7.63
N ASP A 3 -0.62 5.37 7.12
CA ASP A 3 -2.02 5.01 7.19
C ASP A 3 -2.68 5.08 5.82
N VAL A 4 -3.48 4.08 5.48
CA VAL A 4 -4.22 4.07 4.21
C VAL A 4 -5.62 4.61 4.49
N THR A 5 -5.90 5.77 3.94
CA THR A 5 -7.16 6.48 4.17
C THR A 5 -8.32 5.82 3.40
N LYS A 6 -9.53 6.34 3.60
CA LYS A 6 -10.71 5.97 2.79
C LYS A 6 -10.92 6.90 1.59
N HIS A 7 -10.10 7.94 1.46
CA HIS A 7 -10.30 9.05 0.54
C HIS A 7 -9.53 8.83 -0.77
N MET A 8 -10.12 9.29 -1.86
CA MET A 8 -9.46 9.45 -3.15
C MET A 8 -8.92 10.86 -3.31
N LYS A 9 -8.12 11.08 -4.36
CA LYS A 9 -7.46 12.37 -4.63
C LYS A 9 -8.46 13.52 -4.61
N GLU A 10 -9.64 13.31 -5.17
CA GLU A 10 -10.67 14.33 -5.33
C GLU A 10 -11.32 14.74 -4.00
N ASP A 11 -11.24 13.88 -2.98
CA ASP A 11 -11.83 14.11 -1.66
C ASP A 11 -10.94 14.98 -0.74
N ILE A 12 -9.65 15.13 -1.07
CA ILE A 12 -8.68 15.88 -0.25
C ILE A 12 -8.34 17.20 -0.91
N THR A 13 -8.73 18.30 -0.26
CA THR A 13 -8.45 19.67 -0.69
C THR A 13 -7.40 20.37 0.15
N THR A 14 -7.05 19.81 1.30
CA THR A 14 -6.10 20.39 2.26
C THR A 14 -4.87 19.51 2.43
N PRO A 15 -3.67 20.10 2.57
CA PRO A 15 -2.48 19.35 2.90
C PRO A 15 -2.57 18.74 4.31
N PRO A 16 -1.82 17.67 4.60
CA PRO A 16 -1.75 17.14 5.97
C PRO A 16 -1.00 18.13 6.87
N THR A 17 -1.34 18.15 8.16
CA THR A 17 -0.60 18.93 9.17
C THR A 17 0.85 18.49 9.29
N GLU A 18 1.11 17.19 9.09
CA GLU A 18 2.45 16.59 9.09
C GLU A 18 2.54 15.46 8.05
N GLY A 19 3.71 15.32 7.43
CA GLY A 19 3.97 14.26 6.47
C GLY A 19 3.42 14.56 5.08
N VAL A 20 3.09 13.52 4.33
CA VAL A 20 2.70 13.63 2.92
C VAL A 20 1.54 12.71 2.58
N TYR A 21 0.68 13.15 1.66
CA TYR A 21 -0.33 12.32 1.01
C TYR A 21 0.19 11.81 -0.32
N ILE A 22 0.19 10.49 -0.49
CA ILE A 22 0.57 9.80 -1.71
C ILE A 22 -0.69 9.24 -2.36
N TYR A 23 -0.88 9.51 -3.64
CA TYR A 23 -1.96 8.97 -4.46
C TYR A 23 -1.38 8.32 -5.73
N GLY A 24 -2.21 7.54 -6.43
CA GLY A 24 -1.80 6.89 -7.69
C GLY A 24 -0.90 5.67 -7.48
N LEU A 25 -1.05 4.98 -6.34
CA LEU A 25 -0.43 3.68 -6.12
C LEU A 25 -1.38 2.56 -6.53
N TYR A 26 -0.83 1.51 -7.12
CA TYR A 26 -1.60 0.36 -7.60
C TYR A 26 -1.08 -0.92 -6.97
N LEU A 27 -1.97 -1.70 -6.37
CA LEU A 27 -1.66 -3.04 -5.89
C LEU A 27 -1.61 -4.01 -7.06
N ASP A 28 -0.58 -4.83 -7.08
CA ASP A 28 -0.38 -5.94 -8.01
C ASP A 28 -0.39 -7.26 -7.22
N GLY A 29 -1.08 -8.27 -7.76
CA GLY A 29 -1.24 -9.59 -7.12
C GLY A 29 -2.27 -9.67 -6.00
N CYS A 30 -3.01 -8.60 -5.70
CA CYS A 30 -4.05 -8.59 -4.67
C CYS A 30 -5.13 -7.51 -4.89
N GLY A 31 -6.16 -7.55 -4.05
CA GLY A 31 -7.20 -6.53 -3.97
C GLY A 31 -7.12 -5.71 -2.68
N TRP A 32 -7.92 -4.63 -2.63
CA TRP A 32 -8.05 -3.78 -1.44
C TRP A 32 -9.50 -3.69 -1.00
N ASP A 33 -9.75 -4.04 0.26
CA ASP A 33 -11.03 -3.82 0.91
C ASP A 33 -11.05 -2.40 1.50
N ARG A 34 -11.73 -1.47 0.81
CA ARG A 34 -11.84 -0.06 1.26
C ARG A 34 -12.61 0.09 2.57
N ARG A 35 -13.56 -0.81 2.86
CA ARG A 35 -14.39 -0.71 4.06
C ARG A 35 -13.57 -1.01 5.31
N ASN A 36 -12.76 -2.07 5.24
CA ASN A 36 -11.93 -2.53 6.35
C ASN A 36 -10.46 -2.07 6.26
N ALA A 37 -10.09 -1.34 5.20
CA ALA A 37 -8.75 -0.85 4.90
C ALA A 37 -7.68 -1.95 5.01
N ARG A 38 -7.85 -3.05 4.28
CA ARG A 38 -6.95 -4.21 4.32
C ARG A 38 -6.82 -4.94 2.98
N LEU A 39 -5.77 -5.74 2.85
CA LEU A 39 -5.54 -6.63 1.73
C LEU A 39 -6.60 -7.75 1.67
N ILE A 40 -7.02 -8.05 0.44
CA ILE A 40 -7.92 -9.16 0.11
C ILE A 40 -7.43 -9.88 -1.15
N GLU A 41 -8.02 -11.02 -1.44
CA GLU A 41 -7.80 -11.72 -2.72
C GLU A 41 -8.11 -10.80 -3.90
N PRO A 42 -7.36 -10.92 -5.00
CA PRO A 42 -7.63 -10.14 -6.20
C PRO A 42 -9.00 -10.51 -6.79
N ILE A 43 -9.66 -9.50 -7.37
CA ILE A 43 -10.91 -9.72 -8.10
C ILE A 43 -10.55 -10.34 -9.47
N PRO A 44 -11.22 -11.42 -9.92
CA PRO A 44 -10.93 -12.03 -11.21
C PRO A 44 -10.93 -11.01 -12.35
N LYS A 45 -9.91 -11.10 -13.22
CA LYS A 45 -9.68 -10.20 -14.38
C LYS A 45 -9.31 -8.75 -14.02
N VAL A 46 -9.08 -8.43 -12.74
CA VAL A 46 -8.49 -7.16 -12.31
C VAL A 46 -7.00 -7.39 -12.06
N LEU A 47 -6.15 -6.88 -12.94
CA LEU A 47 -4.69 -7.02 -12.83
C LEU A 47 -4.12 -6.11 -11.74
N PHE A 48 -4.62 -4.87 -11.68
CA PHE A 48 -4.14 -3.85 -10.74
C PHE A 48 -5.32 -3.22 -10.00
N THR A 49 -5.17 -3.07 -8.69
CA THR A 49 -6.17 -2.43 -7.84
C THR A 49 -5.67 -1.07 -7.38
N PRO A 50 -6.35 0.06 -7.69
CA PRO A 50 -5.93 1.37 -7.21
C PRO A 50 -6.09 1.46 -5.68
N LEU A 51 -5.03 1.90 -5.02
CA LEU A 51 -5.02 2.16 -3.59
C LEU A 51 -5.57 3.58 -3.31
N PRO A 52 -6.37 3.77 -2.25
CA PRO A 52 -6.71 5.11 -1.76
C PRO A 52 -5.48 5.91 -1.36
N ILE A 53 -5.68 7.17 -0.98
CA ILE A 53 -4.59 8.01 -0.49
C ILE A 53 -3.91 7.35 0.71
N VAL A 54 -2.58 7.29 0.64
CA VAL A 54 -1.72 6.85 1.74
C VAL A 54 -1.12 8.08 2.40
N HIS A 55 -1.37 8.24 3.69
CA HIS A 55 -0.70 9.24 4.52
C HIS A 55 0.58 8.64 5.09
N VAL A 56 1.72 9.24 4.75
CA VAL A 56 3.03 8.83 5.24
C VAL A 56 3.60 9.93 6.11
N PHE A 57 4.02 9.58 7.32
CA PHE A 57 4.53 10.52 8.31
C PHE A 57 5.61 9.86 9.19
N ALA A 58 6.42 10.70 9.83
CA ALA A 58 7.44 10.23 10.76
C ALA A 58 6.75 9.72 12.03
N SER A 59 7.26 8.64 12.61
CA SER A 59 6.74 8.08 13.86
C SER A 59 7.87 7.48 14.66
N ASN A 60 7.75 7.54 15.99
CA ASN A 60 8.76 7.01 16.90
C ASN A 60 8.84 5.49 16.77
N LEU A 61 10.07 4.98 16.68
CA LEU A 61 10.39 3.57 16.44
C LEU A 61 9.99 2.63 17.59
N ASP A 62 9.60 3.17 18.75
CA ASP A 62 9.30 2.40 19.96
C ASP A 62 7.94 1.70 19.95
N LYS A 63 7.15 1.86 18.88
CA LYS A 63 5.88 1.14 18.75
C LYS A 63 6.12 -0.32 18.34
N PRO A 64 5.55 -1.31 19.04
CA PRO A 64 5.67 -2.71 18.65
C PRO A 64 5.08 -2.94 17.25
N ARG A 65 5.79 -3.67 16.40
CA ARG A 65 5.32 -4.03 15.06
C ARG A 65 4.07 -4.91 15.18
N ASN A 66 2.96 -4.48 14.59
CA ASN A 66 1.73 -5.24 14.58
C ASN A 66 1.89 -6.47 13.64
N PRO A 67 1.71 -7.71 14.13
CA PRO A 67 1.90 -8.91 13.32
C PRO A 67 0.91 -9.04 12.16
N ASN A 68 -0.20 -8.29 12.18
CA ASN A 68 -1.21 -8.25 11.11
C ASN A 68 -0.93 -7.18 10.05
N MET A 69 0.32 -6.71 9.96
CA MET A 69 0.77 -5.79 8.93
C MET A 69 1.70 -6.51 7.96
N TYR A 70 1.40 -6.40 6.68
CA TYR A 70 2.28 -6.82 5.61
C TYR A 70 3.16 -5.64 5.17
N GLU A 71 4.48 -5.84 5.17
CA GLU A 71 5.44 -4.87 4.65
C GLU A 71 5.48 -4.99 3.12
N CYS A 72 4.64 -4.21 2.45
CA CYS A 72 4.45 -4.24 1.02
C CYS A 72 5.49 -3.36 0.31
N PRO A 73 6.35 -3.91 -0.56
CA PRO A 73 7.34 -3.13 -1.27
C PRO A 73 6.69 -2.27 -2.36
N VAL A 74 7.15 -1.03 -2.48
CA VAL A 74 6.71 -0.04 -3.47
C VAL A 74 7.78 0.10 -4.55
N TYR A 75 7.39 -0.12 -5.80
CA TYR A 75 8.25 0.02 -6.96
C TYR A 75 7.74 1.11 -7.91
N LYS A 76 8.68 1.72 -8.64
CA LYS A 76 8.37 2.72 -9.66
C LYS A 76 7.54 2.15 -10.82
N LYS A 77 7.81 0.90 -11.22
CA LYS A 77 7.21 0.23 -12.38
C LYS A 77 7.14 -1.29 -12.17
N GLN A 78 6.42 -2.00 -13.05
CA GLN A 78 6.23 -3.46 -12.97
C GLN A 78 7.52 -4.28 -13.06
N ASN A 79 8.58 -3.78 -13.70
CA ASN A 79 9.87 -4.45 -13.71
C ASN A 79 10.58 -4.24 -12.36
N ARG A 80 10.28 -5.12 -11.40
CA ARG A 80 10.70 -5.03 -10.00
C ARG A 80 12.15 -5.49 -9.85
N THR A 81 13.04 -4.50 -9.80
CA THR A 81 14.46 -4.66 -9.47
C THR A 81 14.85 -3.64 -8.41
N ASP A 82 16.03 -3.79 -7.81
CA ASP A 82 16.55 -2.85 -6.80
C ASP A 82 16.62 -1.40 -7.33
N LEU A 83 16.83 -1.23 -8.63
CA LEU A 83 16.84 0.09 -9.30
C LEU A 83 15.46 0.77 -9.35
N THR A 84 14.40 0.00 -9.13
CA THR A 84 13.02 0.48 -9.18
C THR A 84 12.34 0.47 -7.83
N TYR A 85 12.96 -0.13 -6.82
CA TYR A 85 12.48 -0.13 -5.45
C TYR A 85 12.57 1.28 -4.88
N ILE A 86 11.56 1.70 -4.13
CA ILE A 86 11.51 3.02 -3.51
C ILE A 86 11.52 2.88 -1.98
N PHE A 87 10.52 2.20 -1.42
CA PHE A 87 10.36 1.96 0.01
C PHE A 87 9.30 0.88 0.25
N SER A 88 9.00 0.55 1.51
CA SER A 88 7.91 -0.35 1.89
C SER A 88 6.82 0.36 2.67
N LEU A 89 5.56 -0.02 2.44
CA LEU A 89 4.38 0.43 3.15
C LEU A 89 3.79 -0.70 3.99
N LEU A 90 3.38 -0.40 5.23
CA LEU A 90 2.68 -1.34 6.08
C LEU A 90 1.19 -1.36 5.70
N LEU A 91 0.72 -2.50 5.20
CA LEU A 91 -0.67 -2.71 4.81
C LEU A 91 -1.33 -3.70 5.75
N LYS A 92 -2.51 -3.35 6.27
CA LYS A 92 -3.29 -4.24 7.14
C LYS A 92 -3.70 -5.50 6.38
N THR A 93 -3.68 -6.63 7.06
CA THR A 93 -4.13 -7.90 6.51
C THR A 93 -4.78 -8.80 7.57
N ASN A 94 -5.56 -9.77 7.11
CA ASN A 94 -6.11 -10.87 7.92
C ASN A 94 -5.44 -12.24 7.61
N LYS A 95 -4.43 -12.25 6.74
CA LYS A 95 -3.58 -13.42 6.45
C LYS A 95 -2.20 -13.19 7.09
N SER A 96 -1.41 -14.26 7.21
CA SER A 96 0.01 -14.10 7.55
C SER A 96 0.70 -13.20 6.52
N PRO A 97 1.60 -12.27 6.92
CA PRO A 97 2.41 -11.49 5.98
C PRO A 97 3.11 -12.34 4.90
N ASP A 98 3.60 -13.53 5.28
CA ASP A 98 4.27 -14.47 4.36
C ASP A 98 3.38 -14.90 3.19
N TYR A 99 2.06 -14.95 3.40
CA TYR A 99 1.10 -15.27 2.34
C TYR A 99 1.19 -14.29 1.17
N TRP A 100 1.38 -13.00 1.47
CA TRP A 100 1.49 -11.95 0.46
C TRP A 100 2.89 -11.87 -0.12
N THR A 101 3.92 -12.12 0.70
CA THR A 101 5.31 -12.27 0.24
C THR A 101 5.42 -13.36 -0.82
N LEU A 102 4.91 -14.56 -0.55
CA LEU A 102 4.97 -15.70 -1.47
C LEU A 102 4.18 -15.48 -2.76
N ARG A 103 3.13 -14.64 -2.72
CA ARG A 103 2.35 -14.25 -3.90
C ARG A 103 2.97 -13.11 -4.69
N GLY A 104 4.08 -12.55 -4.20
CA GLY A 104 4.73 -11.41 -4.84
C GLY A 104 3.80 -10.20 -4.90
N VAL A 105 3.04 -9.91 -3.83
CA VAL A 105 2.27 -8.68 -3.77
C VAL A 105 3.23 -7.49 -3.72
N ALA A 106 2.91 -6.43 -4.48
CA ALA A 106 3.65 -5.19 -4.43
C ALA A 106 2.75 -4.00 -4.75
N LEU A 107 3.25 -2.81 -4.43
CA LEU A 107 2.69 -1.55 -4.90
C LEU A 107 3.51 -1.00 -6.06
N LEU A 108 2.82 -0.44 -7.04
CA LEU A 108 3.40 0.15 -8.24
C LEU A 108 2.98 1.62 -8.33
N CYS A 109 3.93 2.52 -8.63
CA CYS A 109 3.63 3.92 -8.94
C CYS A 109 3.11 4.11 -10.37
N ASP A 110 3.48 3.21 -11.27
CA ASP A 110 3.05 3.20 -12.66
C ASP A 110 2.77 1.77 -13.13
N ILE A 111 1.67 1.62 -13.86
CA ILE A 111 1.19 0.35 -14.44
C ILE A 111 1.12 0.41 -15.98
N LYS A 112 1.63 1.49 -16.57
CA LYS A 112 1.76 1.65 -18.01
C LYS A 112 3.05 1.03 -18.54
#